data_AF-A0A956TC24-F1
#
_entry.id   AF-A0A956TC24-F1
#
_cell.length_a   1.000
_cell.length_b   1.000
_cell.length_c   1.000
_cell.angle_alpha   90.00
_cell.angle_beta   90.00
_cell.angle_gamma   90.00
#
_symmetry.space_group_name_H-M   'P 1'
#
loop_
_entity.id
_entity.type
_entity.pdbx_description
1 polymer ?
#
loop_
_entity_poly.entity_id
_entity_poly.type
_entity_poly.pdbx_seq_one_letter_code
_entity_poly.pdbx_strand_id
1 'polypeptide(L)'
;MPPIRKRGLEVAPGITLRSSESPDGRWVAWIEKNGKPVEIEANKPRLFEGPTCYQAQCRAMKWLRGQDSGRIRIQRARTASG
;
A
#
# COMPACT_ATOMS: atom_id res chain seq x y z
N MET A 1 -5.51 2.17 24.98
CA MET A 1 -5.92 2.08 23.57
C MET A 1 -5.46 0.71 23.06
N PRO A 2 -6.37 -0.23 22.72
CA PRO A 2 -5.93 -1.55 22.28
C PRO A 2 -5.20 -1.43 20.92
N PRO A 3 -4.11 -2.18 20.69
CA PRO A 3 -3.39 -2.15 19.43
C PRO A 3 -4.28 -2.68 18.30
N ILE A 4 -4.32 -1.93 17.20
CA ILE A 4 -5.11 -2.22 16.00
C ILE A 4 -4.69 -3.59 15.47
N ARG A 5 -5.58 -4.58 15.63
CA ARG A 5 -5.36 -5.95 15.14
C ARG A 5 -5.30 -5.90 13.60
N LYS A 6 -4.11 -6.18 13.07
CA LYS A 6 -3.79 -6.33 11.64
C LYS A 6 -4.98 -6.89 10.85
N ARG A 7 -5.60 -6.08 9.99
CA ARG A 7 -6.29 -6.60 8.80
C ARG A 7 -5.31 -6.48 7.63
N GLY A 8 -4.38 -7.42 7.59
CA GLY A 8 -3.51 -7.63 6.43
C GLY A 8 -4.20 -8.63 5.51
N LEU A 9 -4.64 -8.18 4.33
CA LEU A 9 -5.18 -9.07 3.31
C LEU A 9 -4.06 -9.36 2.30
N GLU A 10 -3.64 -10.61 2.18
CA GLU A 10 -2.75 -10.99 1.08
C GLU A 10 -3.57 -11.02 -0.22
N VAL A 11 -3.15 -10.20 -1.19
CA VAL A 11 -3.88 -10.00 -2.46
C VAL A 11 -3.14 -10.59 -3.67
N ALA A 12 -1.85 -10.87 -3.51
CA ALA A 12 -1.01 -11.61 -4.44
C ALA A 12 0.23 -12.13 -3.67
N PRO A 13 0.99 -13.11 -4.21
CA PRO A 13 2.19 -13.62 -3.55
C PRO A 13 3.16 -12.49 -3.19
N GLY A 14 3.43 -12.35 -1.89
CA GLY A 14 4.31 -11.31 -1.37
C GLY A 14 3.73 -9.90 -1.43
N ILE A 15 2.44 -9.71 -1.74
CA ILE A 15 1.75 -8.42 -1.71
C ILE A 15 0.64 -8.46 -0.66
N THR A 16 0.80 -7.68 0.40
CA THR A 16 -0.17 -7.54 1.48
C THR A 16 -0.78 -6.15 1.47
N LEU A 17 -2.11 -6.09 1.53
CA LEU A 17 -2.86 -4.87 1.77
C LEU A 17 -3.03 -4.68 3.27
N ARG A 18 -2.54 -3.56 3.80
CA ARG A 18 -2.72 -3.17 5.19
C ARG A 18 -3.70 -2.04 5.30
N SER A 19 -4.34 -1.94 6.47
CA SER A 19 -5.16 -0.80 6.82
C SER A 19 -5.14 -0.53 8.32
N SER A 20 -5.27 0.75 8.67
CA SER A 20 -5.39 1.24 10.04
C SER A 20 -6.50 2.28 10.11
N GLU A 21 -7.16 2.37 11.24
CA GLU A 21 -8.04 3.48 11.57
C GLU A 21 -7.20 4.59 12.22
N SER A 22 -7.48 5.82 11.81
CA SER A 22 -6.91 7.05 12.33
C SER A 22 -7.75 7.53 13.52
N PRO A 23 -7.17 8.30 14.47
CA PRO A 23 -7.90 8.81 15.63
C PRO A 23 -9.11 9.70 15.30
N ASP A 24 -9.17 10.26 14.10
CA ASP A 24 -10.27 11.07 13.57
C ASP A 24 -11.41 10.22 12.95
N GLY A 25 -11.35 8.90 13.08
CA GLY A 25 -12.34 7.96 12.53
C GLY A 25 -12.19 7.71 11.02
N ARG A 26 -11.12 8.21 10.39
CA ARG A 26 -10.80 7.88 8.99
C ARG A 26 -10.02 6.59 8.91
N TRP A 27 -10.07 5.93 7.76
CA TRP A 27 -9.29 4.74 7.48
C TRP A 27 -8.19 5.03 6.49
N VAL A 28 -7.00 4.53 6.77
CA VAL A 28 -5.85 4.58 5.87
C VAL A 28 -5.46 3.16 5.47
N ALA A 29 -5.17 2.94 4.20
CA ALA A 29 -4.66 1.68 3.68
C ALA A 29 -3.32 1.90 2.97
N TRP A 30 -2.47 0.89 2.96
CA TRP A 30 -1.20 0.88 2.23
C TRP A 30 -0.89 -0.53 1.75
N ILE A 31 0.04 -0.63 0.81
CA ILE A 31 0.47 -1.90 0.23
C ILE A 31 1.87 -2.21 0.74
N GLU A 32 2.09 -3.45 1.15
CA GLU A 32 3.40 -4.00 1.49
C GLU A 32 3.78 -5.04 0.43
N LYS A 33 5.01 -4.95 -0.09
CA LYS A 33 5.65 -5.98 -0.91
C LYS A 33 6.77 -6.63 -0.11
N ASN A 34 6.69 -7.95 0.09
CA ASN A 34 7.63 -8.73 0.91
C ASN A 34 7.84 -8.15 2.32
N GLY A 35 6.74 -7.68 2.94
CA GLY A 35 6.77 -7.06 4.27
C GLY A 35 7.33 -5.63 4.31
N LYS A 36 7.67 -5.03 3.17
CA LYS A 36 8.10 -3.62 3.08
C LYS A 36 7.01 -2.76 2.44
N PRO A 37 6.69 -1.57 2.98
CA PRO A 37 5.73 -0.68 2.35
C PRO A 37 6.15 -0.30 0.93
N VAL A 38 5.19 -0.23 0.01
CA VAL A 38 5.42 0.27 -1.35
C VAL A 38 5.48 1.78 -1.29
N GLU A 39 6.64 2.31 -1.65
CA GLU A 39 6.95 3.74 -1.68
C GLU A 39 6.77 4.29 -3.10
N ILE A 40 6.33 5.54 -3.20
CA ILE A 40 6.09 6.22 -4.48
C ILE A 40 7.06 7.38 -4.72
N GLU A 41 7.33 8.19 -3.68
CA GLU A 41 8.26 9.31 -3.74
C GLU A 41 8.94 9.49 -2.38
N ALA A 42 10.24 9.80 -2.39
CA ALA A 42 11.04 10.16 -1.22
C ALA A 42 10.94 9.20 -0.02
N ASN A 43 10.99 7.89 -0.26
CA ASN A 43 10.93 6.83 0.77
C ASN A 43 9.70 6.91 1.70
N LYS A 44 8.58 7.46 1.20
CA LYS A 44 7.32 7.51 1.96
C LYS A 44 6.33 6.48 1.42
N PRO A 45 5.70 5.69 2.30
CA PRO A 45 4.68 4.74 1.88
C PRO A 45 3.49 5.48 1.26
N ARG A 46 2.94 4.94 0.17
CA ARG A 46 1.68 5.46 -0.37
C ARG A 46 0.53 5.11 0.57
N LEU A 47 -0.09 6.13 1.15
CA LEU A 47 -1.29 5.97 1.97
C LEU A 47 -2.54 6.27 1.14
N PHE A 48 -3.57 5.48 1.34
CA PHE A 48 -4.88 5.60 0.70
C PHE A 48 -5.95 5.80 1.77
N GLU A 49 -6.51 7.00 1.82
CA GLU A 49 -7.52 7.33 2.82
C GLU A 49 -8.92 6.97 2.33
N GLY A 50 -9.82 6.64 3.24
CA GLY A 50 -11.24 6.45 3.00
C GLY A 50 -12.06 6.60 4.28
N PRO A 51 -13.37 6.91 4.18
CA PRO A 51 -14.26 6.97 5.34
C PRO A 51 -14.52 5.59 5.96
N THR A 52 -14.22 4.50 5.23
CA THR A 52 -14.30 3.13 5.76
C THR A 52 -13.08 2.33 5.34
N CYS A 53 -12.77 1.28 6.11
CA CYS A 53 -11.72 0.31 5.79
C CYS A 53 -11.83 -0.20 4.35
N TYR A 54 -13.04 -0.56 3.93
CA TYR A 54 -13.32 -1.05 2.58
C TYR A 54 -12.97 -0.01 1.51
N GLN A 55 -13.37 1.25 1.70
CA GLN A 55 -13.09 2.30 0.72
C GLN A 55 -11.58 2.60 0.60
N ALA A 56 -10.87 2.63 1.72
CA ALA A 56 -9.41 2.77 1.74
C ALA A 56 -8.73 1.60 1.00
N GLN A 57 -9.15 0.37 1.29
CA GLN A 57 -8.64 -0.85 0.64
C GLN A 57 -8.94 -0.90 -0.86
N CYS A 58 -10.15 -0.53 -1.29
CA CYS A 58 -10.51 -0.46 -2.71
C CYS A 58 -9.67 0.56 -3.47
N ARG A 59 -9.36 1.71 -2.87
CA ARG A 59 -8.48 2.73 -3.48
C ARG A 59 -7.06 2.20 -3.66
N ALA A 60 -6.52 1.55 -2.65
CA ALA A 60 -5.22 0.89 -2.71
C ALA A 60 -5.19 -0.23 -3.78
N MET A 61 -6.22 -1.08 -3.84
CA MET A 61 -6.35 -2.13 -4.86
C MET A 61 -6.50 -1.59 -6.28
N LYS A 62 -7.29 -0.53 -6.47
CA LYS A 62 -7.42 0.15 -7.77
C LYS A 62 -6.08 0.71 -8.23
N TRP A 63 -5.33 1.30 -7.32
CA TRP A 63 -3.98 1.77 -7.63
C TRP A 63 -3.06 0.60 -8.00
N LEU A 64 -3.02 -0.47 -7.20
CA LEU A 64 -2.20 -1.66 -7.48
C LEU A 64 -2.52 -2.28 -8.85
N ARG A 65 -3.80 -2.39 -9.21
CA ARG A 65 -4.22 -2.88 -10.53
C ARG A 65 -3.95 -1.88 -11.66
N GLY A 66 -4.08 -0.59 -11.36
CA GLY A 66 -3.74 0.49 -12.29
C GLY A 66 -2.24 0.51 -12.64
N GLN A 67 -1.37 0.17 -11.67
CA GLN A 67 0.06 -0.05 -11.89
C GLN A 67 0.32 -1.16 -12.91
N ASP A 68 -0.44 -2.26 -12.82
CA ASP A 68 -0.33 -3.43 -13.69
C ASP A 68 -0.79 -3.13 -15.13
N SER A 69 -1.81 -2.28 -15.28
CA SER A 69 -2.44 -1.96 -16.58
C SER A 69 -1.71 -0.93 -17.48
N GLY A 70 -0.48 -0.53 -17.15
CA GLY A 70 0.41 0.02 -18.18
C GLY A 70 0.88 1.47 -18.05
N ARG A 71 1.33 1.91 -16.87
CA ARG A 71 2.06 3.19 -16.81
C ARG A 71 2.95 3.44 -15.60
N ILE A 72 3.74 2.47 -15.13
CA ILE A 72 4.92 2.80 -14.32
C ILE A 72 6.15 2.08 -14.87
N ARG A 73 7.03 2.90 -15.48
CA ARG A 73 8.47 2.63 -15.50
C ARG A 73 8.87 2.45 -14.05
N ILE A 74 8.95 1.21 -13.60
CA ILE A 74 9.78 0.87 -12.45
C ILE A 74 11.15 1.37 -12.87
N GLN A 75 11.61 2.48 -12.28
CA GLN A 75 13.01 2.85 -12.36
C GLN A 75 13.76 1.64 -11.80
N ARG A 76 14.26 0.80 -12.72
CA ARG A 76 15.32 -0.16 -12.42
C ARG A 76 16.37 0.68 -11.70
N ALA A 77 16.50 0.50 -10.40
CA ALA A 77 17.71 0.88 -9.71
C ALA A 77 18.84 0.23 -10.51
N ARG A 78 19.55 1.04 -11.30
CA ARG A 78 20.88 0.68 -11.76
C ARG A 78 21.73 0.61 -10.50
N THR A 79 21.78 -0.56 -9.86
CA THR A 79 22.99 -0.94 -9.15
C THR A 79 24.00 -1.24 -10.25
N ALA A 80 24.81 -0.23 -10.55
CA ALA A 80 26.00 -0.36 -11.37
C ALA A 80 26.88 -1.46 -10.75
N SER A 81 27.25 -2.44 -11.58
CA SER A 81 28.45 -3.22 -11.37
C SER A 81 29.65 -2.28 -11.53
N GLY A 82 30.54 -2.26 -10.54
CA GLY A 82 31.80 -1.53 -10.53
C GLY A 82 32.63 -2.00 -9.36
#